data_AF-A0A8J7WW48-F1
#
_entry.id   AF-A0A8J7WW48-F1
#
_cell.length_a   1.000
_cell.length_b   1.000
_cell.length_c   1.000
_cell.angle_alpha   90.00
_cell.angle_beta   90.00
_cell.angle_gamma   90.00
#
_symmetry.space_group_name_H-M   'P 1'
#
loop_
_entity.id
_entity.type
_entity.pdbx_description
1 polymer ?
#
loop_
_entity_poly.entity_id
_entity_poly.type
_entity_poly.pdbx_seq_one_letter_code
_entity_poly.pdbx_strand_id
1 'polypeptide(L)'
;MTAMNLAATVHSSSMPLWYATRATGVVALVLLTLSLVMGILVSVKFVSERWPRFATIGVHRNASLLTVAFLAVHILTAVLDPYAPVGLFSLVVPFVSSYRPLWLGLGTVAFDLLLALIATSLLRTRIPYRAWRAVHWAAYACWPLAIMHGLGTGTDPKSPAILALVVFCVAAVLGAGLWRLASGWPQHARARLASGLAGAMVVIAVAAWALAGPLASGWAARAGTPAKLLAQARAAGASAQNGSSAGPTASGSSALPALPLTAQITGTVNTVASGGQATVTISGSGTGSGAAPVAFKVVLSGPALDDGGVQMTSSQVGFGPAADPGRYQGRIVSLQGGDLAAALTDRAGSALSLALHIRINGGAVTGTLTASSGSTQ
;
A
#
# COMPACT_ATOMS: atom_id res chain seq x y z
N MET A 1 -23.49 -27.15 34.76
CA MET A 1 -22.90 -25.80 34.60
C MET A 1 -21.43 -25.97 34.28
N THR A 2 -21.06 -25.85 33.01
CA THR A 2 -19.68 -25.95 32.56
C THR A 2 -19.50 -24.87 31.51
N ALA A 3 -18.82 -23.79 31.88
CA ALA A 3 -18.46 -22.72 30.96
C ALA A 3 -17.35 -23.24 30.03
N MET A 4 -17.67 -23.42 28.75
CA MET A 4 -16.66 -23.70 27.72
C MET A 4 -16.08 -22.36 27.28
N ASN A 5 -14.91 -22.02 27.83
CA ASN A 5 -14.06 -20.97 27.28
C ASN A 5 -13.49 -21.45 25.95
N LEU A 6 -14.09 -21.01 24.84
CA LEU A 6 -13.51 -21.19 23.52
C LEU A 6 -12.54 -20.02 23.26
N ALA A 7 -11.26 -20.24 23.54
CA ALA A 7 -10.19 -19.36 23.07
C ALA A 7 -10.05 -19.58 21.55
N ALA A 8 -10.76 -18.78 20.75
CA ALA A 8 -10.57 -18.72 19.32
C ALA A 8 -9.40 -17.78 19.00
N THR A 9 -8.23 -18.34 18.71
CA THR A 9 -7.12 -17.61 18.08
C THR A 9 -7.49 -17.26 16.64
N VAL A 10 -8.05 -16.08 16.45
CA VAL A 10 -8.29 -15.50 15.12
C VAL A 10 -6.94 -15.20 14.47
N HIS A 11 -6.51 -16.02 13.50
CA HIS A 11 -5.41 -15.65 12.61
C HIS A 11 -5.94 -14.66 11.57
N SER A 12 -5.87 -13.37 11.90
CA SER A 12 -6.05 -12.26 10.97
C SER A 12 -4.86 -12.17 10.00
N SER A 13 -4.52 -13.22 9.26
CA SER A 13 -3.23 -13.32 8.53
C SER A 13 -3.15 -12.46 7.26
N SER A 14 -4.27 -11.99 6.72
CA SER A 14 -4.30 -11.35 5.40
C SER A 14 -3.93 -9.85 5.42
N MET A 15 -4.40 -9.08 6.42
CA MET A 15 -4.03 -7.66 6.57
C MET A 15 -2.55 -7.46 6.95
N PRO A 16 -1.97 -8.18 7.93
CA PRO A 16 -0.58 -8.04 8.31
C PRO A 16 0.38 -8.40 7.19
N LEU A 17 0.12 -9.48 6.42
CA LEU A 17 0.97 -9.87 5.29
C LEU A 17 0.94 -8.83 4.17
N TRP A 18 -0.22 -8.22 3.91
CA TRP A 18 -0.37 -7.15 2.94
C TRP A 18 0.43 -5.90 3.34
N TYR A 19 0.30 -5.44 4.60
CA TYR A 19 1.09 -4.31 5.11
C TYR A 19 2.59 -4.64 5.17
N ALA A 20 2.94 -5.87 5.58
CA ALA A 20 4.32 -6.32 5.67
C ALA A 20 4.99 -6.35 4.30
N THR A 21 4.34 -6.92 3.28
CA THR A 21 4.86 -6.93 1.90
C THR A 21 5.14 -5.52 1.40
N ARG A 22 4.24 -4.57 1.67
CA ARG A 22 4.44 -3.17 1.27
C ARG A 22 5.57 -2.49 2.02
N ALA A 23 5.54 -2.58 3.34
CA ALA A 23 6.55 -1.93 4.19
C ALA A 23 7.95 -2.47 3.88
N THR A 24 8.09 -3.79 3.78
CA THR A 24 9.37 -4.45 3.49
C THR A 24 9.87 -4.15 2.08
N GLY A 25 8.98 -4.04 1.09
CA GLY A 25 9.34 -3.62 -0.27
C GLY A 25 9.86 -2.18 -0.33
N VAL A 26 9.21 -1.26 0.39
CA VAL A 26 9.67 0.14 0.51
C VAL A 26 11.02 0.23 1.21
N VAL A 27 11.20 -0.49 2.33
CA VAL A 27 12.47 -0.52 3.06
C VAL A 27 13.58 -1.16 2.21
N ALA A 28 13.28 -2.24 1.48
CA ALA A 28 14.22 -2.87 0.56
C ALA A 28 14.69 -1.91 -0.54
N LEU A 29 13.79 -1.10 -1.11
CA LEU A 29 14.13 -0.07 -2.09
C LEU A 29 15.08 1.00 -1.51
N VAL A 30 14.79 1.49 -0.30
CA VAL A 30 15.64 2.48 0.38
C VAL A 30 17.04 1.90 0.65
N LEU A 31 17.11 0.69 1.18
CA LEU A 31 18.39 0.01 1.46
C LEU A 31 19.17 -0.30 0.18
N LEU A 32 18.48 -0.73 -0.89
CA LEU A 32 19.11 -0.96 -2.19
C LEU A 32 19.69 0.34 -2.76
N THR A 33 18.95 1.45 -2.64
CA THR A 33 19.39 2.79 -3.04
C THR A 33 20.63 3.21 -2.24
N LEU A 34 20.60 3.06 -0.91
CA LEU A 34 21.74 3.34 -0.04
C LEU A 34 22.96 2.49 -0.42
N SER A 35 22.77 1.19 -0.65
CA SER A 35 23.84 0.29 -1.08
C SER A 35 24.46 0.74 -2.41
N LEU A 36 23.64 1.10 -3.39
CA LEU A 36 24.10 1.58 -4.70
C LEU A 36 24.87 2.90 -4.59
N VAL A 37 24.37 3.86 -3.82
CA VAL A 37 25.06 5.14 -3.55
C VAL A 37 26.41 4.90 -2.88
N MET A 38 26.46 4.07 -1.84
CA MET A 38 27.71 3.75 -1.16
C MET A 38 28.69 2.99 -2.09
N GLY A 39 28.18 2.11 -2.97
CA GLY A 39 28.98 1.45 -4.00
C GLY A 39 29.61 2.43 -4.99
N ILE A 40 28.85 3.46 -5.39
CA ILE A 40 29.36 4.57 -6.20
C ILE A 40 30.46 5.32 -5.44
N LEU A 41 30.25 5.66 -4.17
CA LEU A 41 31.23 6.37 -3.34
C LEU A 41 32.53 5.56 -3.15
N VAL A 42 32.43 4.23 -2.98
CA VAL A 42 33.60 3.35 -2.96
C VAL A 42 34.37 3.40 -4.28
N SER A 43 33.66 3.47 -5.42
CA SER A 43 34.29 3.51 -6.75
C SER A 43 35.12 4.77 -7.00
N VAL A 44 34.70 5.91 -6.43
CA VAL A 44 35.43 7.20 -6.52
C VAL A 44 36.42 7.40 -5.38
N LYS A 45 36.60 6.40 -4.50
CA LYS A 45 37.47 6.45 -3.32
C LYS A 45 37.15 7.63 -2.38
N PHE A 46 35.87 7.94 -2.19
CA PHE A 46 35.43 9.03 -1.32
C PHE A 46 35.99 8.87 0.10
N VAL A 47 36.52 9.97 0.65
CA VAL A 47 37.00 10.08 2.02
C VAL A 47 36.86 11.54 2.47
N SER A 48 36.51 11.74 3.74
CA SER A 48 36.54 13.05 4.40
C SER A 48 37.08 12.91 5.81
N GLU A 49 37.41 14.04 6.45
CA GLU A 49 37.97 14.07 7.81
C GLU A 49 37.09 13.32 8.84
N ARG A 50 35.77 13.43 8.69
CA ARG A 50 34.78 12.75 9.56
C ARG A 50 34.29 11.42 9.01
N TRP A 51 34.64 11.07 7.77
CA TRP A 51 34.13 9.89 7.07
C TRP A 51 35.26 9.09 6.41
N PRO A 52 35.88 8.18 7.18
CA PRO A 52 36.97 7.36 6.68
C PRO A 52 36.47 6.31 5.69
N ARG A 53 37.36 5.83 4.80
CA ARG A 53 37.02 4.90 3.72
C ARG A 53 36.38 3.59 4.20
N PHE A 54 36.75 3.10 5.38
CA PHE A 54 36.16 1.87 5.94
C PHE A 54 34.68 2.05 6.27
N ALA A 55 34.23 3.27 6.61
CA ALA A 55 32.83 3.55 6.91
C ALA A 55 31.96 3.36 5.67
N THR A 56 32.38 3.91 4.52
CA THR A 56 31.67 3.72 3.24
C THR A 56 31.57 2.24 2.85
N ILE A 57 32.65 1.47 3.03
CA ILE A 57 32.66 0.03 2.76
C ILE A 57 31.75 -0.72 3.74
N GLY A 58 31.80 -0.36 5.02
CA GLY A 58 30.97 -0.95 6.07
C GLY A 58 29.48 -0.71 5.84
N VAL A 59 29.09 0.54 5.53
CA VAL A 59 27.70 0.90 5.22
C VAL A 59 27.23 0.20 3.95
N HIS A 60 28.04 0.15 2.88
CA HIS A 60 27.68 -0.61 1.68
C HIS A 60 27.41 -2.09 1.99
N ARG A 61 28.28 -2.74 2.77
CA ARG A 61 28.12 -4.14 3.16
C ARG A 61 26.87 -4.36 4.01
N ASN A 62 26.67 -3.55 5.05
CA ASN A 62 25.54 -3.69 5.96
C ASN A 62 24.21 -3.39 5.25
N ALA A 63 24.16 -2.32 4.46
CA ALA A 63 22.99 -1.98 3.65
C ALA A 63 22.67 -3.11 2.67
N SER A 64 23.67 -3.70 2.01
CA SER A 64 23.46 -4.84 1.11
C SER A 64 22.89 -6.06 1.83
N LEU A 65 23.41 -6.42 3.01
CA LEU A 65 22.88 -7.53 3.80
C LEU A 65 21.44 -7.28 4.26
N LEU A 66 21.14 -6.06 4.69
CA LEU A 66 19.78 -5.68 5.06
C LEU A 66 18.84 -5.67 3.85
N THR A 67 19.28 -5.22 2.67
CA THR A 67 18.49 -5.32 1.43
C THR A 67 18.11 -6.77 1.16
N VAL A 68 19.05 -7.72 1.28
CA VAL A 68 18.77 -9.14 1.06
C VAL A 68 17.78 -9.67 2.09
N ALA A 69 17.95 -9.33 3.37
CA ALA A 69 17.02 -9.76 4.43
C ALA A 69 15.60 -9.22 4.19
N PHE A 70 15.45 -7.92 3.95
CA PHE A 70 14.15 -7.30 3.69
C PHE A 70 13.53 -7.77 2.38
N LEU A 71 14.33 -8.04 1.35
CA LEU A 71 13.83 -8.63 0.11
C LEU A 71 13.33 -10.05 0.31
N ALA A 72 14.03 -10.86 1.12
CA ALA A 72 13.57 -12.21 1.46
C ALA A 72 12.22 -12.16 2.20
N VAL A 73 12.07 -11.26 3.16
CA VAL A 73 10.78 -11.05 3.84
C VAL A 73 9.73 -10.56 2.86
N HIS A 74 10.04 -9.59 2.01
CA HIS A 74 9.12 -9.06 1.00
C HIS A 74 8.59 -10.15 0.05
N ILE A 75 9.47 -11.00 -0.47
CA ILE A 75 9.10 -12.13 -1.34
C ILE A 75 8.27 -13.15 -0.56
N LEU A 76 8.71 -13.51 0.66
CA LEU A 76 8.01 -14.49 1.48
C LEU A 76 6.59 -14.02 1.81
N THR A 77 6.42 -12.77 2.25
CA THR A 77 5.10 -12.23 2.57
C THR A 77 4.24 -12.06 1.32
N ALA A 78 4.83 -11.74 0.16
CA ALA A 78 4.10 -11.65 -1.11
C ALA A 78 3.60 -13.01 -1.61
N VAL A 79 4.38 -14.08 -1.43
CA VAL A 79 4.00 -15.46 -1.80
C VAL A 79 2.94 -16.02 -0.86
N LEU A 80 3.03 -15.67 0.43
CA LEU A 80 2.06 -16.10 1.44
C LEU A 80 0.76 -15.28 1.41
N ASP A 81 0.72 -14.16 0.67
CA ASP A 81 -0.47 -13.30 0.57
C ASP A 81 -1.55 -13.99 -0.29
N PRO A 82 -2.72 -14.37 0.30
CA PRO A 82 -3.79 -15.02 -0.45
C PRO A 82 -4.42 -14.14 -1.54
N TYR A 83 -4.23 -12.81 -1.47
CA TYR A 83 -4.81 -11.87 -2.42
C TYR A 83 -4.05 -11.77 -3.75
N ALA A 84 -2.77 -12.15 -3.77
CA ALA A 84 -1.94 -12.15 -4.96
C ALA A 84 -1.50 -13.59 -5.24
N PRO A 85 -2.13 -14.31 -6.18
CA PRO A 85 -1.75 -15.68 -6.51
C PRO A 85 -0.40 -15.69 -7.27
N VAL A 86 0.68 -15.44 -6.55
CA VAL A 86 2.06 -15.50 -7.06
C VAL A 86 2.54 -16.92 -6.90
N GLY A 87 2.50 -17.70 -7.99
CA GLY A 87 3.01 -19.07 -7.98
C GLY A 87 4.52 -19.10 -7.71
N LEU A 88 5.00 -20.09 -6.94
CA LEU A 88 6.41 -20.25 -6.57
C LEU A 88 7.37 -20.24 -7.78
N PHE A 89 6.89 -20.74 -8.93
CA PHE A 89 7.67 -20.78 -10.17
C PHE A 89 8.00 -19.38 -10.71
N SER A 90 7.17 -18.38 -10.39
CA SER A 90 7.38 -16.98 -10.80
C SER A 90 8.54 -16.29 -10.06
N LEU A 91 9.09 -16.92 -9.02
CA LEU A 91 10.25 -16.37 -8.29
C LEU A 91 11.56 -16.54 -9.06
N VAL A 92 11.61 -17.48 -10.00
CA VAL A 92 12.84 -17.83 -10.74
C VAL A 92 12.67 -17.63 -12.24
N VAL A 93 11.45 -17.82 -12.76
CA VAL A 93 11.17 -17.63 -14.19
C VAL A 93 10.36 -16.34 -14.36
N PRO A 94 10.90 -15.31 -15.02
CA PRO A 94 10.19 -14.05 -15.19
C PRO A 94 9.00 -14.20 -16.16
N PHE A 95 7.99 -13.36 -15.98
CA PHE A 95 6.82 -13.20 -16.88
C PHE A 95 5.81 -14.36 -16.94
N VAL A 96 5.96 -15.40 -16.12
CA VAL A 96 5.04 -16.56 -16.09
C VAL A 96 3.82 -16.39 -15.17
N SER A 97 3.81 -15.35 -14.33
CA SER A 97 2.72 -15.11 -13.38
C SER A 97 1.42 -14.73 -14.11
N SER A 98 0.29 -15.36 -13.73
CA SER A 98 -1.03 -14.98 -14.24
C SER A 98 -1.52 -13.63 -13.70
N TYR A 99 -0.94 -13.17 -12.59
CA TYR A 99 -1.18 -11.84 -12.03
C TYR A 99 -0.10 -10.89 -12.56
N ARG A 100 -0.48 -9.79 -13.23
CA ARG A 100 0.43 -8.70 -13.66
C ARG A 100 1.82 -9.19 -14.17
N PRO A 101 1.87 -10.06 -15.20
CA PRO A 101 3.06 -10.81 -15.61
C PRO A 101 4.28 -9.94 -15.87
N LEU A 102 4.09 -8.81 -16.54
CA LEU A 102 5.17 -7.87 -16.85
C LEU A 102 5.84 -7.34 -15.57
N TRP A 103 5.05 -6.82 -14.64
CA TRP A 103 5.56 -6.16 -13.44
C TRP A 103 6.15 -7.15 -12.45
N LEU A 104 5.51 -8.30 -12.25
CA LEU A 104 6.10 -9.37 -11.45
C LEU A 104 7.38 -9.91 -12.10
N GLY A 105 7.40 -10.09 -13.42
CA GLY A 105 8.61 -10.50 -14.14
C GLY A 105 9.77 -9.52 -14.01
N LEU A 106 9.53 -8.21 -14.01
CA LEU A 106 10.58 -7.22 -13.71
C LEU A 106 11.14 -7.38 -12.29
N GLY A 107 10.29 -7.73 -11.32
CA GLY A 107 10.70 -8.07 -9.95
C GLY A 107 11.56 -9.33 -9.91
N THR A 108 11.16 -10.37 -10.63
CA THR A 108 11.93 -11.62 -10.79
C THR A 108 13.30 -11.36 -11.44
N VAL A 109 13.35 -10.60 -12.54
CA VAL A 109 14.63 -10.22 -13.18
C VAL A 109 15.51 -9.44 -12.21
N ALA A 110 14.95 -8.48 -11.46
CA ALA A 110 15.73 -7.74 -10.45
C ALA A 110 16.25 -8.66 -9.34
N PHE A 111 15.44 -9.62 -8.88
CA PHE A 111 15.85 -10.64 -7.92
C PHE A 111 16.96 -11.53 -8.46
N ASP A 112 16.86 -12.03 -9.70
CA ASP A 112 17.88 -12.87 -10.34
C ASP A 112 19.22 -12.12 -10.49
N LEU A 113 19.16 -10.84 -10.90
CA LEU A 113 20.34 -9.98 -10.95
C LEU A 113 20.95 -9.82 -9.56
N LEU A 114 20.13 -9.58 -8.53
CA LEU A 114 20.62 -9.47 -7.16
C LEU A 114 21.23 -10.79 -6.65
N LEU A 115 20.63 -11.93 -6.99
CA LEU A 115 21.15 -13.25 -6.66
C LEU A 115 22.52 -13.47 -7.31
N ALA A 116 22.68 -13.11 -8.59
CA ALA A 116 23.96 -13.15 -9.28
C ALA A 116 25.00 -12.23 -8.62
N LEU A 117 24.60 -11.02 -8.21
CA LEU A 117 25.47 -10.09 -7.48
C LEU A 117 25.94 -10.67 -6.14
N ILE A 118 25.04 -11.30 -5.38
CA ILE A 118 25.35 -11.93 -4.09
C ILE A 118 26.30 -13.11 -4.31
N ALA A 119 25.94 -14.04 -5.18
CA ALA A 119 26.71 -15.25 -5.44
C ALA A 119 28.14 -14.91 -5.90
N THR A 120 28.27 -14.01 -6.89
CA THR A 120 29.59 -13.59 -7.38
C THR A 120 30.38 -12.81 -6.35
N SER A 121 29.74 -12.03 -5.48
CA SER A 121 30.42 -11.29 -4.40
C SER A 121 30.90 -12.21 -3.27
N LEU A 122 30.16 -13.28 -2.97
CA LEU A 122 30.61 -14.33 -2.03
C LEU A 122 31.78 -15.14 -2.62
N LEU A 123 31.72 -15.44 -3.92
CA LEU A 123 32.78 -16.15 -4.64
C LEU A 123 33.93 -15.24 -5.10
N ARG A 124 33.99 -13.97 -4.70
CA ARG A 124 34.95 -12.98 -5.23
C ARG A 124 36.43 -13.39 -5.13
N THR A 125 36.79 -14.25 -4.18
CA THR A 125 38.15 -14.77 -3.99
C THR A 125 38.47 -15.98 -4.89
N ARG A 126 37.45 -16.57 -5.52
CA ARG A 126 37.55 -17.75 -6.40
C ARG A 126 37.36 -17.41 -7.87
N ILE A 127 36.91 -16.20 -8.20
CA ILE A 127 36.68 -15.74 -9.58
C ILE A 127 37.60 -14.58 -9.94
N PRO A 128 37.96 -14.40 -11.23
CA PRO A 128 38.80 -13.29 -11.64
C PRO A 128 38.09 -11.96 -11.41
N TYR A 129 38.84 -10.96 -10.96
CA TYR A 129 38.32 -9.62 -10.65
C TYR A 129 37.51 -9.00 -11.80
N ARG A 130 37.91 -9.24 -13.06
CA ARG A 130 37.20 -8.75 -14.25
C ARG A 130 35.79 -9.34 -14.37
N ALA A 131 35.62 -10.63 -14.11
CA ALA A 131 34.33 -11.30 -14.17
C ALA A 131 33.42 -10.86 -13.02
N TRP A 132 33.96 -10.85 -11.79
CA TRP A 132 33.24 -10.29 -10.63
C TRP A 132 32.76 -8.87 -10.93
N ARG A 133 33.66 -8.00 -11.41
CA ARG A 133 33.33 -6.63 -11.73
C ARG A 133 32.26 -6.57 -12.81
N ALA A 134 32.39 -7.31 -13.92
CA ALA A 134 31.38 -7.30 -14.99
C ALA A 134 29.97 -7.64 -14.48
N VAL A 135 29.83 -8.67 -13.65
CA VAL A 135 28.54 -9.00 -13.02
C VAL A 135 28.12 -7.91 -12.04
N HIS A 136 29.04 -7.35 -11.28
CA HIS A 136 28.75 -6.28 -10.32
C HIS A 136 28.15 -5.02 -10.95
N TRP A 137 28.43 -4.75 -12.23
CA TRP A 137 27.78 -3.65 -12.96
C TRP A 137 26.27 -3.87 -13.14
N ALA A 138 25.77 -5.10 -13.04
CA ALA A 138 24.34 -5.38 -13.09
C ALA A 138 23.55 -4.69 -11.96
N ALA A 139 24.21 -4.25 -10.89
CA ALA A 139 23.58 -3.44 -9.84
C ALA A 139 22.93 -2.16 -10.39
N TYR A 140 23.52 -1.55 -11.44
CA TYR A 140 22.96 -0.38 -12.11
C TYR A 140 21.67 -0.67 -12.88
N ALA A 141 21.47 -1.91 -13.34
CA ALA A 141 20.24 -2.34 -14.00
C ALA A 141 19.20 -2.88 -13.00
N CYS A 142 19.64 -3.54 -11.93
CA CYS A 142 18.78 -4.06 -10.87
C CYS A 142 17.94 -2.96 -10.20
N TRP A 143 18.52 -1.79 -9.93
CA TRP A 143 17.84 -0.70 -9.24
C TRP A 143 16.66 -0.07 -10.01
N PRO A 144 16.78 0.34 -11.29
CA PRO A 144 15.64 0.87 -12.03
C PRO A 144 14.56 -0.21 -12.26
N LEU A 145 14.92 -1.48 -12.44
CA LEU A 145 13.96 -2.59 -12.52
C LEU A 145 13.13 -2.72 -11.23
N ALA A 146 13.76 -2.58 -10.06
CA ALA A 146 13.07 -2.61 -8.77
C ALA A 146 12.07 -1.44 -8.63
N ILE A 147 12.43 -0.23 -9.09
CA ILE A 147 11.51 0.92 -9.12
C ILE A 147 10.34 0.65 -10.06
N MET A 148 10.61 0.16 -11.27
CA MET A 148 9.56 -0.13 -12.25
C MET A 148 8.62 -1.23 -11.76
N HIS A 149 9.17 -2.27 -11.11
CA HIS A 149 8.41 -3.30 -10.42
C HIS A 149 7.49 -2.69 -9.35
N GLY A 150 8.04 -1.93 -8.40
CA GLY A 150 7.28 -1.36 -7.28
C GLY A 150 6.18 -0.39 -7.73
N LEU A 151 6.47 0.52 -8.67
CA LEU A 151 5.47 1.45 -9.21
C LEU A 151 4.44 0.74 -10.11
N GLY A 152 4.84 -0.30 -10.83
CA GLY A 152 3.98 -1.06 -11.73
C GLY A 152 3.01 -2.00 -11.02
N THR A 153 3.40 -2.57 -9.88
CA THR A 153 2.57 -3.48 -9.06
C THR A 153 1.74 -2.76 -8.01
N GLY A 154 2.18 -1.59 -7.51
CA GLY A 154 1.52 -0.87 -6.42
C GLY A 154 0.08 -0.45 -6.73
N THR A 155 -0.80 -0.50 -5.71
CA THR A 155 -2.17 0.06 -5.81
C THR A 155 -2.23 1.55 -5.49
N ASP A 156 -1.23 2.08 -4.78
CA ASP A 156 -1.15 3.47 -4.33
C ASP A 156 0.07 4.25 -4.88
N PRO A 157 0.43 4.12 -6.17
CA PRO A 157 1.58 4.85 -6.73
C PRO A 157 1.38 6.38 -6.69
N LYS A 158 0.16 6.86 -6.41
CA LYS A 158 -0.18 8.27 -6.26
C LYS A 158 -0.04 8.80 -4.82
N SER A 159 0.32 7.95 -3.86
CA SER A 159 0.58 8.42 -2.50
C SER A 159 1.72 9.44 -2.53
N PRO A 160 1.52 10.68 -2.05
CA PRO A 160 2.54 11.72 -2.10
C PRO A 160 3.78 11.32 -1.31
N ALA A 161 3.62 10.56 -0.21
CA ALA A 161 4.73 10.04 0.59
C ALA A 161 5.59 9.05 -0.19
N ILE A 162 4.98 8.11 -0.92
CA ILE A 162 5.71 7.14 -1.75
C ILE A 162 6.40 7.84 -2.91
N LEU A 163 5.75 8.80 -3.55
CA LEU A 163 6.36 9.56 -4.64
C LEU A 163 7.55 10.40 -4.16
N ALA A 164 7.41 11.10 -3.04
CA ALA A 164 8.51 11.86 -2.45
C ALA A 164 9.71 10.95 -2.13
N LEU A 165 9.47 9.76 -1.58
CA LEU A 165 10.50 8.78 -1.30
C LEU A 165 11.19 8.29 -2.59
N VAL A 166 10.44 7.95 -3.63
CA VAL A 166 11.00 7.50 -4.92
C VAL A 166 11.83 8.62 -5.55
N VAL A 167 11.32 9.85 -5.57
CA VAL A 167 12.04 11.03 -6.08
C VAL A 167 13.34 11.25 -5.30
N PHE A 168 13.30 11.13 -3.97
CA PHE A 168 14.49 11.22 -3.13
C PHE A 168 15.53 10.13 -3.49
N CYS A 169 15.09 8.87 -3.64
CA CYS A 169 15.99 7.79 -4.03
C CYS A 169 16.63 8.02 -5.40
N VAL A 170 15.84 8.50 -6.37
CA VAL A 170 16.31 8.86 -7.71
C VAL A 170 17.33 9.99 -7.65
N ALA A 171 17.02 11.06 -6.93
CA ALA A 171 17.93 12.19 -6.76
C ALA A 171 19.26 11.79 -6.12
N ALA A 172 19.24 10.92 -5.10
CA ALA A 172 20.44 10.42 -4.44
C ALA A 172 21.35 9.63 -5.39
N VAL A 173 20.78 8.70 -6.17
CA VAL A 173 21.54 7.88 -7.14
C VAL A 173 22.08 8.75 -8.28
N LEU A 174 21.27 9.68 -8.79
CA LEU A 174 21.68 10.62 -9.84
C LEU A 174 22.82 11.53 -9.36
N GLY A 175 22.71 12.10 -8.16
CA GLY A 175 23.74 12.94 -7.56
C GLY A 175 25.07 12.19 -7.41
N ALA A 176 25.03 10.96 -6.89
CA ALA A 176 26.21 10.10 -6.78
C ALA A 176 26.79 9.74 -8.17
N GLY A 177 25.93 9.43 -9.14
CA GLY A 177 26.32 9.12 -10.52
C GLY A 177 27.00 10.30 -11.22
N LEU A 178 26.43 11.50 -11.09
CA LEU A 178 27.02 12.74 -11.63
C LEU A 178 28.37 13.04 -10.97
N TRP A 179 28.49 12.87 -9.65
CA TRP A 179 29.78 12.98 -8.96
C TRP A 179 30.80 12.00 -9.52
N ARG A 180 30.42 10.74 -9.77
CA ARG A 180 31.30 9.73 -10.37
C ARG A 180 31.75 10.11 -11.78
N LEU A 181 30.87 10.71 -12.57
CA LEU A 181 31.21 11.22 -13.90
C LEU A 181 32.16 12.42 -13.83
N ALA A 182 31.99 13.30 -12.84
CA ALA A 182 32.82 14.50 -12.65
C ALA A 182 34.23 14.18 -12.10
N SER A 183 34.32 13.30 -11.08
CA SER A 183 35.55 13.03 -10.29
C SER A 183 36.74 12.41 -11.03
N GLY A 184 36.62 12.07 -12.32
CA GLY A 184 37.78 11.68 -13.13
C GLY A 184 37.81 12.34 -14.50
N TRP A 185 37.11 13.47 -14.64
CA TRP A 185 37.20 14.31 -15.82
C TRP A 185 38.62 14.91 -15.96
N PRO A 186 39.18 15.04 -17.17
CA PRO A 186 38.61 14.71 -18.49
C PRO A 186 38.97 13.31 -19.03
N GLN A 187 39.56 12.42 -18.22
CA GLN A 187 40.01 11.11 -18.70
C GLN A 187 38.84 10.30 -19.26
N HIS A 188 38.94 9.82 -20.50
CA HIS A 188 37.87 9.09 -21.20
C HIS A 188 36.58 9.91 -21.45
N ALA A 189 36.70 11.22 -21.73
CA ALA A 189 35.58 12.15 -21.92
C ALA A 189 34.45 11.62 -22.81
N ARG A 190 34.76 11.03 -23.97
CA ARG A 190 33.74 10.46 -24.88
C ARG A 190 32.91 9.36 -24.22
N ALA A 191 33.56 8.41 -23.54
CA ALA A 191 32.87 7.31 -22.86
C ALA A 191 32.03 7.82 -21.67
N ARG A 192 32.50 8.86 -20.96
CA ARG A 192 31.76 9.50 -19.86
C ARG A 192 30.53 10.25 -20.36
N LEU A 193 30.67 11.03 -21.43
CA LEU A 193 29.54 11.74 -22.05
C LEU A 193 28.50 10.75 -22.57
N ALA A 194 28.92 9.69 -23.27
CA ALA A 194 28.01 8.63 -23.71
C ALA A 194 27.29 7.96 -22.54
N SER A 195 27.99 7.67 -21.44
CA SER A 195 27.39 7.09 -20.22
C SER A 195 26.42 8.06 -19.53
N GLY A 196 26.76 9.35 -19.49
CA GLY A 196 25.90 10.39 -18.92
C GLY A 196 24.62 10.57 -19.72
N LEU A 197 24.72 10.63 -21.06
CA LEU A 197 23.57 10.70 -21.96
C LEU A 197 22.70 9.44 -21.86
N ALA A 198 23.30 8.25 -21.84
CA ALA A 198 22.57 7.00 -21.65
C ALA A 198 21.82 6.98 -20.31
N GLY A 199 22.47 7.40 -19.22
CA GLY A 199 21.84 7.54 -17.91
C GLY A 199 20.67 8.53 -17.91
N ALA A 200 20.86 9.71 -18.53
CA ALA A 200 19.80 10.70 -18.67
C ALA A 200 18.60 10.18 -19.48
N MET A 201 18.85 9.46 -20.58
CA MET A 201 17.79 8.83 -21.38
C MET A 201 16.99 7.80 -20.57
N VAL A 202 17.66 6.96 -19.76
CA VAL A 202 16.97 5.99 -18.89
C VAL A 202 16.09 6.72 -17.87
N VAL A 203 16.59 7.79 -17.25
CA VAL A 203 15.83 8.56 -16.26
C VAL A 203 14.60 9.21 -16.89
N ILE A 204 14.77 9.82 -18.06
CA ILE A 204 13.67 10.44 -18.82
C ILE A 204 12.65 9.37 -19.23
N ALA A 205 13.09 8.21 -19.72
CA ALA A 205 12.21 7.11 -20.11
C ALA A 205 11.41 6.57 -18.91
N VAL A 206 12.05 6.37 -17.75
CA VAL A 206 11.37 5.93 -16.52
C VAL A 206 10.40 6.98 -16.01
N ALA A 207 10.75 8.27 -16.04
CA ALA A 207 9.86 9.36 -15.63
C ALA A 207 8.64 9.48 -16.56
N ALA A 208 8.86 9.46 -17.88
CA ALA A 208 7.79 9.47 -18.88
C ALA A 208 6.86 8.26 -18.73
N TRP A 209 7.43 7.06 -18.49
CA TRP A 209 6.67 5.86 -18.18
C TRP A 209 5.85 6.00 -16.89
N ALA A 210 6.43 6.55 -15.82
CA ALA A 210 5.73 6.74 -14.55
C ALA A 210 4.50 7.65 -14.71
N LEU A 211 4.66 8.76 -15.45
CA LEU A 211 3.62 9.74 -15.75
C LEU A 211 2.51 9.15 -16.65
N ALA A 212 2.89 8.44 -17.72
CA ALA A 212 1.95 7.85 -18.69
C ALA A 212 1.31 6.53 -18.21
N GLY A 213 1.89 5.90 -17.19
CA GLY A 213 1.53 4.59 -16.68
C GLY A 213 0.97 4.65 -15.26
N PRO A 214 1.74 4.30 -14.21
CA PRO A 214 1.30 4.24 -12.81
C PRO A 214 0.51 5.44 -12.30
N LEU A 215 0.84 6.65 -12.77
CA LEU A 215 0.18 7.88 -12.35
C LEU A 215 -1.07 8.23 -13.17
N ALA A 216 -1.26 7.60 -14.32
CA ALA A 216 -2.45 7.80 -15.14
C ALA A 216 -3.71 7.16 -14.51
N SER A 217 -4.90 7.65 -14.88
CA SER A 217 -6.15 6.99 -14.52
C SER A 217 -6.28 5.64 -15.25
N GLY A 218 -6.94 4.67 -14.63
CA GLY A 218 -7.14 3.34 -15.22
C GLY A 218 -5.90 2.45 -15.31
N TRP A 219 -4.76 2.86 -14.71
CA TRP A 219 -3.52 2.06 -14.72
C TRP A 219 -3.73 0.63 -14.25
N ALA A 220 -4.55 0.40 -13.21
CA ALA A 220 -4.79 -0.94 -12.70
C ALA A 220 -5.26 -1.92 -13.79
N ALA A 221 -6.09 -1.48 -14.75
CA ALA A 221 -6.49 -2.31 -15.88
C ALA A 221 -5.33 -2.51 -16.87
N ARG A 222 -4.66 -1.42 -17.26
CA ARG A 222 -3.52 -1.45 -18.21
C ARG A 222 -2.32 -2.24 -17.69
N ALA A 223 -2.16 -2.34 -16.39
CA ALA A 223 -1.08 -3.06 -15.73
C ALA A 223 -1.29 -4.58 -15.69
N GLY A 224 -2.41 -5.09 -16.22
CA GLY A 224 -2.70 -6.52 -16.28
C GLY A 224 -3.35 -7.08 -15.01
N THR A 225 -4.14 -6.27 -14.30
CA THR A 225 -4.98 -6.80 -13.21
C THR A 225 -6.10 -7.66 -13.78
N PRO A 226 -6.33 -8.88 -13.27
CA PRO A 226 -7.43 -9.73 -13.70
C PRO A 226 -8.79 -9.01 -13.66
N ALA A 227 -9.60 -9.18 -14.72
CA ALA A 227 -10.89 -8.52 -14.87
C ALA A 227 -11.85 -8.81 -13.71
N LYS A 228 -11.77 -10.01 -13.11
CA LYS A 228 -12.55 -10.38 -11.92
C LYS A 228 -12.26 -9.47 -10.71
N LEU A 229 -10.98 -9.19 -10.44
CA LEU A 229 -10.57 -8.31 -9.34
C LEU A 229 -10.96 -6.85 -9.60
N LEU A 230 -10.90 -6.40 -10.85
CA LEU A 230 -11.37 -5.06 -11.24
C LEU A 230 -12.90 -4.94 -11.12
N ALA A 231 -13.64 -5.97 -11.52
CA ALA A 231 -15.08 -6.03 -11.38
C ALA A 231 -15.49 -6.04 -9.89
N GLN A 232 -14.75 -6.77 -9.06
CA GLN A 232 -14.92 -6.80 -7.61
C GLN A 232 -14.67 -5.42 -6.97
N ALA A 233 -13.59 -4.74 -7.36
CA ALA A 233 -13.29 -3.38 -6.90
C ALA A 233 -14.32 -2.35 -7.38
N ARG A 234 -14.80 -2.47 -8.63
CA ARG A 234 -15.88 -1.64 -9.18
C ARG A 234 -17.22 -1.92 -8.52
N ALA A 235 -17.54 -3.18 -8.21
CA ALA A 235 -18.75 -3.56 -7.50
C ALA A 235 -18.74 -3.01 -6.07
N ALA A 236 -17.60 -3.08 -5.37
CA ALA A 236 -17.43 -2.46 -4.06
C ALA A 236 -17.54 -0.93 -4.11
N GLY A 237 -17.03 -0.29 -5.17
CA GLY A 237 -17.20 1.16 -5.40
C GLY A 237 -18.62 1.56 -5.83
N ALA A 238 -19.31 0.70 -6.58
CA ALA A 238 -20.68 0.91 -7.02
C ALA A 238 -21.68 0.66 -5.88
N SER A 239 -21.45 -0.31 -4.99
CA SER A 239 -22.21 -0.43 -3.74
C SER A 239 -21.98 0.78 -2.82
N ALA A 240 -20.81 1.41 -2.90
CA ALA A 240 -20.52 2.65 -2.19
C ALA A 240 -21.21 3.90 -2.78
N GLN A 241 -21.57 3.88 -4.08
CA GLN A 241 -22.33 4.94 -4.75
C GLN A 241 -23.86 4.70 -4.76
N ASN A 242 -24.31 3.46 -5.00
CA ASN A 242 -25.74 3.09 -4.95
C ASN A 242 -26.30 3.04 -3.53
N GLY A 243 -25.44 3.03 -2.51
CA GLY A 243 -25.84 3.26 -1.13
C GLY A 243 -26.40 4.67 -0.86
N SER A 244 -26.27 5.60 -1.81
CA SER A 244 -26.64 7.02 -1.72
C SER A 244 -27.94 7.40 -2.46
N SER A 245 -28.68 6.47 -3.07
CA SER A 245 -29.85 6.78 -3.90
C SER A 245 -31.18 6.12 -3.51
N ALA A 246 -31.30 5.58 -2.28
CA ALA A 246 -32.60 5.18 -1.74
C ALA A 246 -33.13 6.28 -0.80
N GLY A 247 -33.79 7.29 -1.37
CA GLY A 247 -34.52 8.29 -0.59
C GLY A 247 -35.93 7.80 -0.26
N PRO A 248 -36.37 7.83 1.00
CA PRO A 248 -37.77 8.03 1.31
C PRO A 248 -38.02 9.55 1.39
N THR A 249 -39.05 9.98 0.68
CA THR A 249 -39.66 11.31 0.84
C THR A 249 -40.12 11.52 2.28
N ALA A 250 -39.38 12.31 3.06
CA ALA A 250 -39.88 12.85 4.32
C ALA A 250 -39.30 14.25 4.54
N SER A 251 -40.19 15.23 4.50
CA SER A 251 -39.95 16.62 4.85
C SER A 251 -39.58 16.72 6.34
N GLY A 252 -38.30 16.57 6.67
CA GLY A 252 -37.75 16.72 8.00
C GLY A 252 -36.54 17.65 7.97
N SER A 253 -36.42 18.50 9.00
CA SER A 253 -35.39 19.52 9.15
C SER A 253 -33.98 19.02 8.78
N SER A 254 -33.35 19.62 7.78
CA SER A 254 -32.05 19.21 7.23
C SER A 254 -30.83 19.55 8.09
N ALA A 255 -31.02 20.06 9.31
CA ALA A 255 -29.95 20.50 10.19
C ALA A 255 -29.52 19.37 11.16
N LEU A 256 -28.21 19.16 11.29
CA LEU A 256 -27.67 18.30 12.33
C LEU A 256 -27.86 18.95 13.71
N PRO A 257 -28.13 18.16 14.76
CA PRO A 257 -28.09 18.66 16.13
C PRO A 257 -26.71 19.24 16.49
N ALA A 258 -26.68 20.11 17.49
CA ALA A 258 -25.43 20.64 18.03
C ALA A 258 -24.52 19.51 18.53
N LEU A 259 -23.21 19.64 18.27
CA LEU A 259 -22.18 18.70 18.69
C LEU A 259 -21.55 19.16 20.03
N PRO A 260 -21.11 18.26 20.92
CA PRO A 260 -21.17 16.81 20.78
C PRO A 260 -22.59 16.26 20.99
N LEU A 261 -22.97 15.29 20.17
CA LEU A 261 -24.27 14.62 20.23
C LEU A 261 -24.07 13.20 20.74
N THR A 262 -24.90 12.77 21.69
CA THR A 262 -25.05 11.36 22.06
C THR A 262 -26.49 10.92 21.83
N ALA A 263 -26.68 9.80 21.14
CA ALA A 263 -28.01 9.26 20.82
C ALA A 263 -28.06 7.75 21.08
N GLN A 264 -29.20 7.28 21.62
CA GLN A 264 -29.53 5.85 21.61
C GLN A 264 -29.96 5.48 20.20
N ILE A 265 -29.41 4.41 19.67
CA ILE A 265 -29.64 3.97 18.29
C ILE A 265 -30.30 2.60 18.25
N THR A 266 -31.20 2.45 17.28
CA THR A 266 -31.78 1.19 16.86
C THR A 266 -31.62 1.04 15.36
N GLY A 267 -31.44 -0.18 14.90
CA GLY A 267 -31.15 -0.44 13.49
C GLY A 267 -31.20 -1.90 13.13
N THR A 268 -30.75 -2.18 11.93
CA THR A 268 -30.72 -3.51 11.33
C THR A 268 -29.33 -3.78 10.76
N VAL A 269 -28.97 -5.06 10.76
CA VAL A 269 -27.82 -5.57 10.04
C VAL A 269 -28.31 -6.49 8.94
N ASN A 270 -27.81 -6.27 7.73
CA ASN A 270 -28.05 -7.14 6.59
C ASN A 270 -26.72 -7.59 6.01
N THR A 271 -26.57 -8.90 5.86
CA THR A 271 -25.36 -9.52 5.30
C THR A 271 -25.71 -10.18 3.98
N VAL A 272 -25.03 -9.76 2.91
CA VAL A 272 -25.13 -10.37 1.59
C VAL A 272 -23.82 -11.06 1.28
N ALA A 273 -23.83 -12.39 1.20
CA ALA A 273 -22.66 -13.18 0.82
C ALA A 273 -22.84 -13.80 -0.57
N SER A 274 -21.86 -13.61 -1.45
CA SER A 274 -21.85 -14.18 -2.80
C SER A 274 -20.42 -14.40 -3.29
N GLY A 275 -20.12 -15.59 -3.80
CA GLY A 275 -18.84 -15.91 -4.43
C GLY A 275 -17.61 -15.76 -3.54
N GLY A 276 -17.73 -16.05 -2.23
CA GLY A 276 -16.64 -15.93 -1.26
C GLY A 276 -16.44 -14.52 -0.70
N GLN A 277 -17.29 -13.56 -1.07
CA GLN A 277 -17.32 -12.22 -0.46
C GLN A 277 -18.60 -11.98 0.31
N ALA A 278 -18.52 -11.18 1.36
CA ALA A 278 -19.63 -10.67 2.12
C ALA A 278 -19.63 -9.14 2.14
N THR A 279 -20.84 -8.57 2.06
CA THR A 279 -21.09 -7.16 2.36
C THR A 279 -22.04 -7.11 3.55
N VAL A 280 -21.59 -6.51 4.65
CA VAL A 280 -22.39 -6.28 5.85
C VAL A 280 -22.82 -4.83 5.86
N THR A 281 -24.12 -4.57 5.78
CA THR A 281 -24.70 -3.24 5.90
C THR A 281 -25.38 -3.12 7.25
N ILE A 282 -24.90 -2.19 8.07
CA ILE A 282 -25.52 -1.81 9.33
C ILE A 282 -26.13 -0.44 9.14
N SER A 283 -27.44 -0.32 9.33
CA SER A 283 -28.15 0.96 9.22
C SER A 283 -29.05 1.15 10.41
N GLY A 284 -29.12 2.37 10.91
CA GLY A 284 -29.98 2.67 12.03
C GLY A 284 -30.25 4.15 12.19
N SER A 285 -31.16 4.44 13.10
CA SER A 285 -31.54 5.78 13.48
C SER A 285 -31.54 5.91 15.00
N GLY A 286 -31.31 7.13 15.47
CA GLY A 286 -31.35 7.45 16.87
C GLY A 286 -31.88 8.85 17.13
N THR A 287 -32.34 9.06 18.35
CA THR A 287 -32.76 10.37 18.84
C THR A 287 -31.92 10.69 20.06
N GLY A 288 -31.20 11.81 20.03
CA GLY A 288 -30.50 12.34 21.20
C GLY A 288 -31.47 13.06 22.13
N SER A 289 -31.05 13.31 23.37
CA SER A 289 -31.83 14.10 24.33
C SER A 289 -32.05 15.52 23.79
N GLY A 290 -33.29 15.82 23.36
CA GLY A 290 -33.69 17.14 22.85
C GLY A 290 -33.33 17.43 21.38
N ALA A 291 -33.01 16.43 20.57
CA ALA A 291 -32.48 16.61 19.20
C ALA A 291 -33.36 16.01 18.10
N ALA A 292 -33.28 16.59 16.90
CA ALA A 292 -33.85 16.01 15.68
C ALA A 292 -33.27 14.61 15.42
N PRO A 293 -34.05 13.68 14.83
CA PRO A 293 -33.61 12.31 14.59
C PRO A 293 -32.40 12.29 13.65
N VAL A 294 -31.42 11.46 14.01
CA VAL A 294 -30.20 11.22 13.22
C VAL A 294 -30.23 9.80 12.67
N ALA A 295 -29.51 9.59 11.57
CA ALA A 295 -29.38 8.30 10.94
C ALA A 295 -27.93 8.04 10.55
N PHE A 296 -27.57 6.76 10.54
CA PHE A 296 -26.24 6.30 10.15
C PHE A 296 -26.34 5.07 9.26
N LYS A 297 -25.31 4.89 8.43
CA LYS A 297 -25.15 3.71 7.58
C LYS A 297 -23.68 3.33 7.53
N VAL A 298 -23.37 2.13 7.98
CA VAL A 298 -22.05 1.53 7.92
C VAL A 298 -22.11 0.39 6.91
N VAL A 299 -21.22 0.41 5.92
CA VAL A 299 -21.05 -0.67 4.96
C VAL A 299 -19.65 -1.23 5.12
N LEU A 300 -19.58 -2.52 5.43
CA LEU A 300 -18.35 -3.31 5.49
C LEU A 300 -18.34 -4.25 4.30
N SER A 301 -17.21 -4.39 3.63
CA SER A 301 -17.06 -5.33 2.52
C SER A 301 -15.74 -6.07 2.61
N GLY A 302 -15.73 -7.32 2.16
CA GLY A 302 -14.54 -8.15 2.03
C GLY A 302 -14.88 -9.64 1.99
N PRO A 303 -13.90 -10.54 2.18
CA PRO A 303 -14.15 -11.98 2.20
C PRO A 303 -15.19 -12.36 3.26
N ALA A 304 -16.06 -13.31 2.90
CA ALA A 304 -16.99 -13.90 3.86
C ALA A 304 -16.20 -14.74 4.87
N LEU A 305 -16.60 -14.66 6.14
CA LEU A 305 -16.10 -15.55 7.19
C LEU A 305 -17.09 -16.69 7.40
N ASP A 306 -16.58 -17.86 7.79
CA ASP A 306 -17.39 -19.09 7.98
C ASP A 306 -18.42 -18.96 9.11
N ASP A 307 -18.27 -17.96 10.00
CA ASP A 307 -19.20 -17.59 11.06
C ASP A 307 -20.32 -16.62 10.61
N GLY A 308 -20.39 -16.30 9.31
CA GLY A 308 -21.35 -15.35 8.74
C GLY A 308 -20.92 -13.89 8.82
N GLY A 309 -19.68 -13.62 9.27
CA GLY A 309 -19.07 -12.30 9.30
C GLY A 309 -18.40 -11.87 7.99
N VAL A 310 -17.76 -10.71 8.03
CA VAL A 310 -16.94 -10.18 6.92
C VAL A 310 -15.56 -9.81 7.41
N GLN A 311 -14.52 -10.27 6.71
CA GLN A 311 -13.18 -9.73 6.89
C GLN A 311 -13.11 -8.36 6.19
N MET A 312 -13.18 -7.28 6.96
CA MET A 312 -13.28 -5.92 6.42
C MET A 312 -12.04 -5.55 5.58
N THR A 313 -12.21 -5.44 4.26
CA THR A 313 -11.21 -4.90 3.32
C THR A 313 -11.53 -3.47 2.90
N SER A 314 -12.82 -3.09 2.96
CA SER A 314 -13.29 -1.74 2.71
C SER A 314 -14.41 -1.38 3.69
N SER A 315 -14.45 -0.11 4.08
CA SER A 315 -15.54 0.45 4.88
C SER A 315 -16.03 1.77 4.31
N GLN A 316 -17.32 2.03 4.47
CA GLN A 316 -17.93 3.32 4.23
C GLN A 316 -18.89 3.61 5.38
N VAL A 317 -18.80 4.83 5.91
CA VAL A 317 -19.68 5.29 6.99
C VAL A 317 -20.35 6.57 6.53
N GLY A 318 -21.67 6.59 6.61
CA GLY A 318 -22.51 7.76 6.43
C GLY A 318 -23.17 8.14 7.76
N PHE A 319 -23.22 9.44 8.06
CA PHE A 319 -23.92 9.98 9.21
C PHE A 319 -24.56 11.33 8.87
N GLY A 320 -25.75 11.57 9.39
CA GLY A 320 -26.45 12.83 9.18
C GLY A 320 -27.81 12.90 9.87
N PRO A 321 -28.57 13.98 9.61
CA PRO A 321 -29.98 14.04 9.97
C PRO A 321 -30.74 12.89 9.31
N ALA A 322 -31.85 12.44 9.87
CA ALA A 322 -32.63 11.34 9.30
C ALA A 322 -33.08 11.60 7.85
N ALA A 323 -33.26 12.88 7.48
CA ALA A 323 -33.59 13.29 6.11
C ALA A 323 -32.38 13.24 5.13
N ASP A 324 -31.15 13.26 5.63
CA ASP A 324 -29.92 13.15 4.84
C ASP A 324 -28.83 12.37 5.61
N PRO A 325 -28.95 11.03 5.72
CA PRO A 325 -27.99 10.19 6.43
C PRO A 325 -26.60 10.16 5.76
N GLY A 326 -26.47 10.71 4.55
CA GLY A 326 -25.22 10.76 3.78
C GLY A 326 -24.52 12.11 3.84
N ARG A 327 -24.95 13.02 4.72
CA ARG A 327 -24.39 14.38 4.84
C ARG A 327 -22.89 14.37 5.15
N TYR A 328 -22.48 13.54 6.11
CA TYR A 328 -21.08 13.27 6.44
C TYR A 328 -20.73 11.87 5.97
N GLN A 329 -19.62 11.75 5.26
CA GLN A 329 -19.14 10.46 4.75
C GLN A 329 -17.68 10.27 5.07
N GLY A 330 -17.30 9.01 5.28
CA GLY A 330 -15.92 8.66 5.53
C GLY A 330 -15.74 7.18 5.77
N ARG A 331 -14.76 6.85 6.59
CA ARG A 331 -14.32 5.46 6.77
C ARG A 331 -14.10 5.14 8.25
N ILE A 332 -14.16 3.85 8.55
CA ILE A 332 -13.82 3.33 9.86
C ILE A 332 -12.31 3.48 10.07
N VAL A 333 -11.92 4.05 11.21
CA VAL A 333 -10.54 4.21 11.65
C VAL A 333 -10.17 3.24 12.78
N SER A 334 -11.15 2.73 13.52
CA SER A 334 -10.98 1.67 14.52
C SER A 334 -12.21 0.78 14.58
N LEU A 335 -12.01 -0.53 14.71
CA LEU A 335 -13.06 -1.53 14.87
C LEU A 335 -12.59 -2.61 15.85
N GLN A 336 -13.24 -2.70 17.00
CA GLN A 336 -12.94 -3.71 18.01
C GLN A 336 -14.25 -4.24 18.61
N GLY A 337 -14.68 -5.43 18.17
CA GLY A 337 -15.95 -6.01 18.60
C GLY A 337 -17.12 -5.11 18.20
N GLY A 338 -17.93 -4.70 19.19
CA GLY A 338 -19.07 -3.79 19.00
C GLY A 338 -18.68 -2.30 18.95
N ASP A 339 -17.41 -1.96 19.17
CA ASP A 339 -16.92 -0.59 19.15
C ASP A 339 -16.35 -0.22 17.79
N LEU A 340 -16.90 0.84 17.20
CA LEU A 340 -16.51 1.37 15.90
C LEU A 340 -16.25 2.87 15.99
N ALA A 341 -15.11 3.32 15.49
CA ALA A 341 -14.81 4.74 15.31
C ALA A 341 -14.62 5.05 13.83
N ALA A 342 -15.17 6.17 13.37
CA ALA A 342 -15.09 6.62 11.99
C ALA A 342 -14.74 8.11 11.91
N ALA A 343 -13.92 8.46 10.92
CA ALA A 343 -13.61 9.84 10.56
C ALA A 343 -14.40 10.21 9.31
N LEU A 344 -15.22 11.26 9.42
CA LEU A 344 -16.16 11.69 8.39
C LEU A 344 -15.92 13.14 7.99
N THR A 345 -16.26 13.46 6.75
CA THR A 345 -16.23 14.82 6.21
C THR A 345 -17.51 15.11 5.44
N ASP A 346 -18.01 16.34 5.50
CA ASP A 346 -19.10 16.79 4.64
C ASP A 346 -18.58 17.37 3.31
N ARG A 347 -19.49 17.79 2.42
CA ARG A 347 -19.15 18.41 1.14
C ARG A 347 -18.43 19.77 1.27
N ALA A 348 -18.56 20.43 2.42
CA ALA A 348 -17.91 21.71 2.71
C ALA A 348 -16.51 21.53 3.33
N GLY A 349 -16.08 20.29 3.60
CA GLY A 349 -14.78 19.97 4.21
C GLY A 349 -14.78 19.98 5.74
N SER A 350 -15.94 20.07 6.38
CA SER A 350 -16.07 20.02 7.84
C SER A 350 -15.85 18.59 8.34
N ALA A 351 -14.91 18.41 9.27
CA ALA A 351 -14.58 17.10 9.84
C ALA A 351 -15.48 16.75 11.04
N LEU A 352 -15.84 15.47 11.14
CA LEU A 352 -16.65 14.92 12.21
C LEU A 352 -16.10 13.55 12.63
N SER A 353 -15.96 13.35 13.94
CA SER A 353 -15.62 12.06 14.53
C SER A 353 -16.90 11.37 15.00
N LEU A 354 -17.06 10.11 14.63
CA LEU A 354 -18.22 9.30 14.97
C LEU A 354 -17.77 8.05 15.72
N ALA A 355 -18.30 7.83 16.91
CA ALA A 355 -18.11 6.62 17.71
C ALA A 355 -19.44 5.89 17.86
N LEU A 356 -19.45 4.59 17.59
CA LEU A 356 -20.59 3.70 17.75
C LEU A 356 -20.20 2.58 18.70
N HIS A 357 -21.03 2.37 19.73
CA HIS A 357 -20.99 1.18 20.57
C HIS A 357 -22.26 0.39 20.30
N ILE A 358 -22.16 -0.69 19.53
CA ILE A 358 -23.29 -1.48 19.04
C ILE A 358 -23.30 -2.91 19.57
N ARG A 359 -24.51 -3.40 19.84
CA ARG A 359 -24.82 -4.79 20.15
C ARG A 359 -25.73 -5.33 19.07
N ILE A 360 -25.33 -6.47 18.51
CA ILE A 360 -26.08 -7.16 17.45
C ILE A 360 -26.73 -8.40 18.07
N ASN A 361 -28.04 -8.54 17.89
CA ASN A 361 -28.79 -9.72 18.29
C ASN A 361 -29.66 -10.18 17.12
N GLY A 362 -29.21 -11.23 16.42
CA GLY A 362 -29.78 -11.62 15.13
C GLY A 362 -29.62 -10.50 14.09
N GLY A 363 -30.71 -10.13 13.42
CA GLY A 363 -30.73 -9.03 12.44
C GLY A 363 -30.90 -7.63 13.04
N ALA A 364 -31.09 -7.51 14.36
CA ALA A 364 -31.33 -6.24 15.03
C ALA A 364 -30.05 -5.66 15.64
N VAL A 365 -29.93 -4.33 15.59
CA VAL A 365 -28.81 -3.56 16.13
C VAL A 365 -29.33 -2.56 17.15
N THR A 366 -28.71 -2.53 18.32
CA THR A 366 -28.99 -1.55 19.38
C THR A 366 -27.69 -0.98 19.92
N GLY A 367 -27.68 0.24 20.42
CA GLY A 367 -26.45 0.81 20.96
C GLY A 367 -26.49 2.30 21.21
N THR A 368 -25.30 2.87 21.35
CA THR A 368 -25.09 4.31 21.51
C THR A 368 -24.22 4.85 20.40
N LEU A 369 -24.56 6.03 19.91
CA LEU A 369 -23.80 6.79 18.94
C LEU A 369 -23.37 8.12 19.55
N THR A 370 -22.10 8.46 19.39
CA THR A 370 -21.52 9.74 19.80
C THR A 370 -20.88 10.42 18.59
N ALA A 371 -21.27 11.66 18.32
CA ALA A 371 -20.68 12.49 17.27
C ALA A 371 -20.03 13.73 17.88
N SER A 372 -18.82 14.07 17.45
CA SER A 372 -18.09 15.27 17.87
C SER A 372 -17.34 15.91 16.71
N SER A 373 -17.00 17.19 16.83
CA SER A 373 -16.19 17.89 15.82
C SER A 373 -14.84 17.19 15.64
N GLY A 374 -14.50 16.84 14.41
CA GLY A 374 -13.23 16.18 14.07
C GLY A 374 -12.09 17.18 13.92
N SER A 375 -10.85 16.71 14.10
CA SER A 375 -9.67 17.44 13.62
C SER A 375 -9.36 16.99 12.19
N THR A 376 -9.09 17.93 11.29
CA THR A 376 -8.54 17.63 9.96
C THR A 376 -7.12 17.11 10.15
N GLN A 377 -6.88 15.81 9.96
CA GLN A 377 -5.55 15.22 9.89
C GLN A 377 -5.09 15.02 8.45
#